data_AF-A0A9X0AJY1-F1
#
_entry.id   AF-A0A9X0AJY1-F1
#
_cell.length_a   1.000
_cell.length_b   1.000
_cell.length_c   1.000
_cell.angle_alpha   90.00
_cell.angle_beta   90.00
_cell.angle_gamma   90.00
#
_symmetry.space_group_name_H-M   'P 1'
#
loop_
_entity.id
_entity.type
_entity.pdbx_description
1 polymer ?
#
loop_
_entity_poly.entity_id
_entity_poly.type
_entity_poly.pdbx_seq_one_letter_code
_entity_poly.pdbx_strand_id
1 'polypeptide(L)'
;MAFPNRLLNQSTWRLAGLGLTTTIFALGAWGFIAPSAAADSLGVTPTTTEGDAITEKAMVFLGIRDVAVAATLFWFSRQGKMQEMGALTTAWTLVCVTDTWVATKGLRGWDKGIWTLCGGAVVVLFVGLGLLQS
;
A
#
# COMPACT_ATOMS: atom_id res chain seq x y z
N MET A 1 20.66 13.53 -1.92
CA MET A 1 21.22 13.15 -3.23
C MET A 1 20.16 13.42 -4.28
N ALA A 2 20.39 14.38 -5.17
CA ALA A 2 19.45 14.72 -6.24
C ALA A 2 19.62 13.71 -7.37
N PHE A 3 18.59 12.92 -7.65
CA PHE A 3 18.56 12.07 -8.83
C PHE A 3 18.57 12.94 -10.10
N PRO A 4 19.39 12.62 -11.10
CA PRO A 4 19.46 13.40 -12.33
C PRO A 4 18.25 13.08 -13.20
N ASN A 5 17.53 14.13 -13.61
CA ASN A 5 16.39 14.15 -14.53
C ASN A 5 15.00 14.03 -13.89
N ARG A 6 14.18 15.09 -14.07
CA ARG A 6 12.72 15.05 -13.95
C ARG A 6 12.19 14.12 -15.06
N LEU A 7 12.15 12.80 -14.78
CA LEU A 7 11.63 11.79 -15.70
C LEU A 7 10.20 12.12 -16.18
N LEU A 8 9.41 12.77 -15.32
CA LEU A 8 8.05 13.24 -15.60
C LEU A 8 7.86 14.66 -15.07
N ASN A 9 6.84 15.36 -15.57
CA ASN A 9 6.49 16.70 -15.12
C ASN A 9 5.92 16.68 -13.68
N GLN A 10 6.07 17.78 -12.94
CA GLN A 10 5.65 17.89 -11.54
C GLN A 10 4.15 17.64 -11.35
N SER A 11 3.32 18.09 -12.29
CA SER A 11 1.87 17.82 -12.30
C SER A 11 1.56 16.34 -12.48
N THR A 12 2.35 15.61 -13.27
CA THR A 12 2.21 14.17 -13.48
C THR A 12 2.51 13.41 -12.19
N TRP A 13 3.59 13.75 -11.49
CA TRP A 13 3.92 13.13 -10.20
C TRP A 13 2.86 13.41 -9.14
N ARG A 14 2.32 14.63 -9.10
CA ARG A 14 1.21 14.97 -8.21
C ARG A 14 -0.02 14.11 -8.46
N LEU A 15 -0.41 13.93 -9.73
CA LEU A 15 -1.54 13.08 -10.10
C LEU A 15 -1.28 11.61 -9.76
N ALA A 16 -0.08 11.10 -10.04
CA ALA A 16 0.31 9.74 -9.70
C ALA A 16 0.27 9.51 -8.18
N GLY A 17 0.79 10.45 -7.40
CA GLY A 17 0.74 10.39 -5.94
C GLY A 17 -0.66 10.45 -5.37
N LEU A 18 -1.54 11.29 -5.94
CA LEU A 18 -2.96 11.34 -5.58
C LEU A 18 -3.68 10.04 -5.91
N GLY A 19 -3.46 9.48 -7.10
CA GLY A 19 -4.03 8.18 -7.49
C GLY A 19 -3.52 7.03 -6.62
N LEU A 20 -2.26 7.09 -6.19
CA LEU A 20 -1.72 6.13 -5.23
C LEU A 20 -2.37 6.29 -3.84
N THR A 21 -2.59 7.52 -3.41
CA THR A 21 -3.27 7.81 -2.14
C THR A 21 -4.70 7.24 -2.13
N THR A 22 -5.45 7.40 -3.22
CA THR A 22 -6.81 6.87 -3.31
C THR A 22 -6.85 5.36 -3.37
N THR A 23 -5.87 4.72 -4.02
CA THR A 23 -5.77 3.24 -4.02
C THR A 23 -5.41 2.68 -2.66
N ILE A 24 -4.46 3.30 -1.94
CA ILE A 24 -4.15 2.93 -0.54
C ILE A 24 -5.39 3.08 0.35
N PHE A 25 -6.13 4.19 0.21
CA PHE A 25 -7.38 4.38 0.94
C PHE A 25 -8.42 3.30 0.64
N ALA A 26 -8.62 2.97 -0.64
CA ALA A 26 -9.59 1.97 -1.06
C ALA A 26 -9.24 0.57 -0.53
N LEU A 27 -7.97 0.18 -0.57
CA LEU A 27 -7.48 -1.08 -0.01
C LEU A 27 -7.68 -1.12 1.51
N GLY A 28 -7.34 -0.02 2.20
CA GLY A 28 -7.53 0.09 3.64
C GLY A 28 -9.00 0.01 4.06
N ALA A 29 -9.87 0.75 3.37
CA ALA A 29 -11.30 0.70 3.58
C ALA A 29 -11.88 -0.70 3.31
N TRP A 30 -11.38 -1.40 2.29
CA TRP A 30 -11.78 -2.77 1.99
C TRP A 30 -11.40 -3.73 3.12
N GLY A 31 -10.16 -3.69 3.61
CA GLY A 31 -9.72 -4.50 4.75
C GLY A 31 -10.47 -4.22 6.04
N PHE A 32 -10.96 -2.99 6.21
CA PHE A 32 -11.74 -2.59 7.38
C PHE A 32 -13.23 -2.98 7.29
N ILE A 33 -13.87 -2.83 6.12
CA ILE A 33 -15.31 -3.08 5.92
C ILE A 33 -15.59 -4.55 5.64
N ALA A 34 -14.72 -5.23 4.89
CA ALA A 34 -14.90 -6.60 4.44
C ALA A 34 -13.63 -7.43 4.68
N PRO A 35 -13.22 -7.64 5.96
CA PRO A 35 -11.95 -8.28 6.30
C PRO A 35 -11.81 -9.69 5.75
N SER A 36 -12.88 -10.49 5.72
CA SER A 36 -12.87 -11.85 5.17
C SER A 36 -12.62 -11.85 3.65
N ALA A 37 -13.31 -10.99 2.90
CA ALA A 37 -13.10 -10.86 1.46
C ALA A 37 -11.69 -10.32 1.14
N ALA A 38 -11.16 -9.42 1.98
CA ALA A 38 -9.78 -8.95 1.86
C ALA A 38 -8.78 -10.09 2.09
N ALA A 39 -9.00 -10.91 3.12
CA ALA A 39 -8.16 -12.07 3.42
C ALA A 39 -8.15 -13.10 2.28
N ASP A 40 -9.32 -13.40 1.72
CA ASP A 40 -9.45 -14.31 0.58
C ASP A 40 -8.72 -13.78 -0.67
N SER A 41 -8.77 -12.46 -0.91
CA SER A 41 -8.02 -11.84 -2.02
C SER A 41 -6.50 -11.99 -1.89
N LEU A 42 -6.01 -12.09 -0.65
CA LEU A 42 -4.60 -12.34 -0.32
C LEU A 42 -4.27 -13.84 -0.22
N GLY A 43 -5.26 -14.71 -0.43
CA GLY A 43 -5.12 -16.17 -0.29
C GLY A 43 -4.95 -16.63 1.15
N VAL A 44 -5.28 -15.79 2.13
CA VAL A 44 -5.25 -16.08 3.57
C VAL A 44 -6.62 -16.62 3.97
N THR A 45 -6.92 -17.85 3.55
CA THR A 45 -8.20 -18.50 3.88
C THR A 45 -8.00 -19.37 5.13
N PRO A 46 -8.63 -19.01 6.26
CA PRO A 46 -8.47 -19.75 7.51
C PRO A 46 -9.11 -21.14 7.40
N THR A 47 -8.42 -22.17 7.90
CA THR A 47 -8.93 -23.56 7.94
C THR A 47 -9.46 -23.96 9.32
N THR A 48 -9.33 -23.06 10.31
CA THR A 48 -9.80 -23.26 11.69
C THR A 48 -10.58 -22.03 12.14
N THR A 49 -11.49 -22.21 13.10
CA THR A 49 -12.28 -21.12 13.69
C THR A 49 -11.40 -20.09 14.42
N GLU A 50 -10.33 -20.55 15.08
CA GLU A 50 -9.35 -19.66 15.70
C GLU A 50 -8.57 -18.84 14.66
N GLY A 51 -8.19 -19.46 13.54
CA GLY A 51 -7.52 -18.79 12.43
C GLY A 51 -8.41 -17.72 11.78
N ASP A 52 -9.72 -17.94 11.73
CA ASP A 52 -10.69 -16.98 11.20
C ASP A 52 -10.75 -15.71 12.05
N ALA A 53 -10.90 -15.86 13.36
CA ALA A 53 -10.90 -14.72 14.28
C ALA A 53 -9.57 -13.93 14.22
N ILE A 54 -8.43 -14.61 14.14
CA ILE A 54 -7.11 -13.95 14.03
C ILE A 54 -7.01 -13.20 12.69
N THR A 55 -7.42 -13.83 11.60
CA THR A 55 -7.37 -13.25 10.25
C THR A 55 -8.26 -12.02 10.16
N GLU A 56 -9.47 -12.08 10.72
CA GLU A 56 -10.39 -10.94 10.75
C GLU A 56 -9.76 -9.74 11.48
N LYS A 57 -9.21 -9.94 12.68
CA LYS A 57 -8.54 -8.86 13.42
C LYS A 57 -7.31 -8.33 12.69
N ALA A 58 -6.52 -9.21 12.09
CA ALA A 58 -5.33 -8.82 11.33
C ALA A 58 -5.70 -7.93 10.14
N MET A 59 -6.76 -8.27 9.40
CA MET A 59 -7.24 -7.48 8.25
C MET A 59 -7.78 -6.11 8.68
N VAL A 60 -8.47 -6.02 9.82
CA VAL A 60 -8.92 -4.73 10.37
C VAL A 60 -7.72 -3.85 10.75
N PHE A 61 -6.69 -4.42 11.39
CA PHE A 61 -5.46 -3.69 11.72
C PHE A 61 -4.68 -3.25 10.47
N LEU A 62 -4.63 -4.10 9.45
CA LEU A 62 -4.06 -3.75 8.14
C LEU A 62 -4.86 -2.60 7.50
N GLY A 63 -6.19 -2.70 7.52
CA GLY A 63 -7.09 -1.72 6.93
C GLY A 63 -6.95 -0.34 7.53
N ILE A 64 -6.96 -0.22 8.87
CA ILE A 64 -6.86 1.08 9.54
C ILE A 64 -5.47 1.72 9.35
N ARG A 65 -4.42 0.93 9.28
CA ARG A 65 -3.05 1.38 8.99
C ARG A 65 -2.99 2.06 7.61
N ASP A 66 -3.58 1.41 6.61
CA ASP A 66 -3.64 1.92 5.23
C ASP A 66 -4.49 3.19 5.15
N VAL A 67 -5.64 3.24 5.83
CA VAL A 67 -6.49 4.44 5.92
C VAL A 67 -5.76 5.61 6.60
N ALA A 68 -5.02 5.35 7.68
CA ALA A 68 -4.26 6.38 8.39
C ALA A 68 -3.15 6.99 7.51
N VAL A 69 -2.46 6.15 6.73
CA VAL A 69 -1.45 6.63 5.79
C VAL A 69 -2.09 7.41 4.64
N ALA A 70 -3.20 6.92 4.08
CA ALA A 70 -3.90 7.64 3.03
C ALA A 70 -4.44 9.01 3.49
N ALA A 71 -4.96 9.10 4.72
CA ALA A 71 -5.39 10.37 5.31
C ALA A 71 -4.21 11.35 5.43
N THR A 72 -3.05 10.86 5.85
CA THR A 72 -1.83 11.68 5.96
C THR A 72 -1.32 12.14 4.60
N LEU A 73 -1.30 11.26 3.60
CA LEU A 73 -0.94 11.60 2.21
C LEU A 73 -1.90 12.64 1.62
N PHE A 74 -3.20 12.48 1.87
CA PHE A 74 -4.21 13.45 1.42
C PHE A 74 -4.01 14.82 2.07
N TRP A 75 -3.66 14.84 3.36
CA TRP A 75 -3.32 16.07 4.07
C TRP A 75 -2.08 16.76 3.48
N PHE A 76 -1.00 16.02 3.20
CA PHE A 76 0.19 16.58 2.54
C PHE A 76 -0.10 17.08 1.13
N SER A 77 -0.92 16.36 0.36
CA SER A 77 -1.36 16.79 -0.96
C SER A 77 -2.13 18.11 -0.93
N ARG A 78 -2.99 18.31 0.08
CA ARG A 78 -3.69 19.59 0.31
C ARG A 78 -2.75 20.73 0.67
N GLN A 79 -1.68 20.46 1.42
CA GLN A 79 -0.66 21.47 1.76
C GLN A 79 0.37 21.72 0.66
N GLY A 80 0.33 20.98 -0.45
CA GLY A 80 1.35 21.08 -1.51
C GLY A 80 2.71 20.47 -1.14
N LYS A 81 2.75 19.67 -0.06
CA LYS A 81 3.96 19.06 0.52
C LYS A 81 4.34 17.75 -0.18
N MET A 82 4.77 17.87 -1.44
CA MET A 82 5.04 16.72 -2.31
C MET A 82 6.22 15.89 -1.83
N GLN A 83 7.25 16.52 -1.25
CA GLN A 83 8.43 15.81 -0.74
C GLN A 83 8.09 14.96 0.47
N GLU A 84 7.29 15.48 1.39
CA GLU A 84 6.80 14.76 2.58
C GLU A 84 5.86 13.63 2.17
N MET A 85 5.04 13.86 1.14
CA MET A 85 4.20 12.81 0.55
C MET A 85 5.05 11.69 -0.06
N GLY A 86 6.12 12.04 -0.78
CA GLY A 86 7.08 11.08 -1.32
C GLY A 86 7.84 10.32 -0.24
N ALA A 87 8.26 10.99 0.83
CA ALA A 87 8.92 10.38 1.98
C ALA A 87 8.01 9.36 2.68
N LEU A 88 6.74 9.72 2.90
CA LEU A 88 5.77 8.80 3.49
C LEU A 88 5.47 7.61 2.56
N THR A 89 5.32 7.85 1.26
CA THR A 89 5.05 6.81 0.26
C THR A 89 6.23 5.84 0.11
N THR A 90 7.46 6.35 0.14
CA THR A 90 8.67 5.49 0.12
C THR A 90 8.81 4.68 1.41
N ALA A 91 8.55 5.28 2.57
CA ALA A 91 8.50 4.53 3.83
C ALA A 91 7.40 3.44 3.81
N TRP A 92 6.24 3.76 3.22
CA TRP A 92 5.14 2.81 3.03
C TRP A 92 5.51 1.59 2.17
N THR A 93 6.53 1.71 1.31
CA THR A 93 7.02 0.55 0.54
C THR A 93 7.49 -0.58 1.46
N LEU A 94 8.06 -0.26 2.63
CA LEU A 94 8.47 -1.27 3.62
C LEU A 94 7.27 -2.09 4.12
N VAL A 95 6.12 -1.43 4.25
CA VAL A 95 4.86 -2.08 4.61
C VAL A 95 4.43 -3.03 3.50
N CYS A 96 4.43 -2.60 2.25
CA CYS A 96 4.11 -3.46 1.11
C CYS A 96 5.05 -4.69 1.00
N VAL A 97 6.35 -4.50 1.23
CA VAL A 97 7.32 -5.59 1.23
C VAL A 97 7.05 -6.57 2.37
N THR A 98 6.74 -6.06 3.57
CA THR A 98 6.43 -6.90 4.73
C THR A 98 5.14 -7.68 4.51
N ASP A 99 4.10 -7.05 3.97
CA ASP A 99 2.82 -7.71 3.67
C ASP A 99 3.03 -8.81 2.61
N THR A 100 3.84 -8.55 1.58
CA THR A 100 4.21 -9.55 0.57
C THR A 100 4.98 -10.72 1.20
N TRP A 101 5.96 -10.42 2.06
CA TRP A 101 6.75 -11.45 2.76
C TRP A 101 5.87 -12.32 3.66
N VAL A 102 4.95 -11.72 4.42
CA VAL A 102 4.00 -12.46 5.26
C VAL A 102 3.07 -13.31 4.39
N ALA A 103 2.55 -12.75 3.28
CA ALA A 103 1.70 -13.49 2.34
C ALA A 103 2.42 -14.69 1.70
N THR A 104 3.72 -14.57 1.38
CA THR A 104 4.51 -15.68 0.81
C THR A 104 4.70 -16.86 1.77
N LYS A 105 4.53 -16.65 3.08
CA LYS A 105 4.58 -17.73 4.07
C LYS A 105 3.25 -18.50 4.20
N GLY A 106 2.21 -18.08 3.49
CA GLY A 106 0.90 -18.75 3.47
C GLY A 106 0.88 -20.05 2.67
N LEU A 107 -0.18 -20.84 2.86
CA LEU A 107 -0.39 -22.18 2.28
C LEU A 107 -0.38 -22.22 0.74
N ARG A 108 -0.56 -21.08 0.07
CA ARG A 108 -0.71 -20.98 -1.38
C ARG A 108 0.61 -20.79 -2.16
N GLY A 109 1.75 -20.66 -1.48
CA GLY A 109 3.06 -20.52 -2.13
C GLY A 109 3.13 -19.31 -3.07
N TRP A 110 4.05 -19.31 -4.04
CA TRP A 110 4.33 -18.22 -4.99
C TRP A 110 3.25 -18.13 -6.10
N ASP A 111 2.02 -17.83 -5.70
CA ASP A 111 0.85 -17.76 -6.58
C ASP A 111 0.70 -16.38 -7.27
N LYS A 112 -0.25 -16.24 -8.21
CA LYS A 112 -0.50 -14.98 -8.95
C LYS A 112 -0.70 -13.75 -8.07
N GLY A 113 -1.29 -13.90 -6.87
CA GLY A 113 -1.54 -12.80 -5.93
C GLY A 113 -0.26 -12.14 -5.42
N ILE A 114 0.82 -12.91 -5.22
CA ILE A 114 2.11 -12.39 -4.76
C ILE A 114 2.80 -11.56 -5.84
N TRP A 115 2.64 -11.94 -7.12
CA TRP A 115 3.11 -11.14 -8.25
C TRP A 115 2.45 -9.76 -8.27
N THR A 116 1.15 -9.68 -7.96
CA THR A 116 0.41 -8.42 -7.86
C THR A 116 0.93 -7.55 -6.72
N LEU A 117 1.21 -8.13 -5.55
CA LEU A 117 1.77 -7.41 -4.40
C LEU A 117 3.18 -6.89 -4.66
N CYS A 118 4.02 -7.70 -5.30
CA CYS A 118 5.38 -7.33 -5.66
C CYS A 118 5.38 -6.21 -6.72
N GLY A 119 4.53 -6.32 -7.74
CA GLY A 119 4.31 -5.25 -8.73
C GLY A 119 3.80 -3.96 -8.08
N GLY A 120 2.86 -4.06 -7.15
CA GLY A 120 2.36 -2.94 -6.36
C GLY A 120 3.46 -2.23 -5.56
N ALA A 121 4.33 -2.98 -4.87
CA ALA A 121 5.43 -2.42 -4.10
C ALA A 121 6.44 -1.64 -4.97
N VAL A 122 6.75 -2.15 -6.17
CA VAL A 122 7.63 -1.44 -7.14
C VAL A 122 6.99 -0.15 -7.61
N VAL A 123 5.69 -0.16 -7.92
CA VAL A 123 4.95 1.05 -8.33
C VAL A 123 4.91 2.08 -7.20
N VAL A 124 4.63 1.66 -5.96
CA VAL A 124 4.63 2.52 -4.77
C VAL A 124 6.00 3.18 -4.58
N LEU A 125 7.08 2.40 -4.65
CA LEU A 125 8.44 2.91 -4.51
C LEU A 125 8.78 3.91 -5.61
N PHE A 126 8.45 3.59 -6.85
CA PHE A 126 8.71 4.45 -8.00
C PHE A 126 7.98 5.80 -7.88
N VAL A 127 6.69 5.77 -7.51
CA VAL A 127 5.90 6.98 -7.28
C VAL A 127 6.43 7.79 -6.10
N GLY A 128 6.80 7.15 -4.99
CA GLY A 128 7.36 7.83 -3.83
C GLY A 128 8.71 8.51 -4.13
N LEU A 129 9.59 7.83 -4.87
CA LEU A 129 10.86 8.41 -5.32
C LEU A 129 10.65 9.58 -6.30
N GLY A 130 9.67 9.47 -7.21
CA GLY A 130 9.32 10.56 -8.12
C GLY A 130 8.74 11.79 -7.42
N LEU A 131 7.94 11.59 -6.38
CA LEU A 131 7.42 12.66 -5.52
C LEU A 131 8.52 13.35 -4.70
N LEU A 132 9.53 12.62 -4.23
CA LEU A 132 10.70 13.19 -3.53
C LEU A 132 11.54 14.13 -4.42
N GLN A 133 11.49 13.93 -5.74
CA GLN A 133 12.22 14.73 -6.72
C GLN A 133 11.43 15.98 -7.20
N SER A 134 10.13 16.03 -6.89
CA SER A 134 9.18 17.04 -7.39
C SER A 134 9.11 18.28 -6.51
#